data_AF-A0A6P0WSA3-F1
#
_entry.id   AF-A0A6P0WSA3-F1
#
_cell.length_a   1.000
_cell.length_b   1.000
_cell.length_c   1.000
_cell.angle_alpha   90.00
_cell.angle_beta   90.00
_cell.angle_gamma   90.00
#
_symmetry.space_group_name_H-M   'P 1'
#
loop_
_entity.id
_entity.type
_entity.pdbx_description
1 polymer ?
#
loop_
_entity_poly.entity_id
_entity_poly.type
_entity_poly.pdbx_seq_one_letter_code
_entity_poly.pdbx_strand_id
1 'polypeptide(L)'
;MLILPAIALGNLDKDSEEVHQTLLALLTNENKQVRILAAKALGDLGRKSSEITPTVIHWIQQYQDSEYVGKEIDLLWDLVVRDKG
;
A
#
# COMPACT_ATOMS: atom_id res chain seq x y z
N MET A 1 7.67 4.16 -20.94
CA MET A 1 8.15 3.73 -19.61
C MET A 1 7.20 2.64 -19.14
N LEU A 2 7.68 1.41 -18.94
CA LEU A 2 6.83 0.26 -18.58
C LEU A 2 6.30 0.47 -17.14
N ILE A 3 5.05 0.90 -17.03
CA ILE A 3 4.33 0.92 -15.75
C ILE A 3 3.91 -0.52 -15.52
N LEU A 4 4.62 -1.26 -14.66
CA LEU A 4 4.10 -2.56 -14.20
C LEU A 4 2.89 -2.22 -13.31
N PRO A 5 1.65 -2.50 -13.74
CA PRO A 5 0.49 -2.28 -12.89
C PRO A 5 0.65 -3.22 -11.69
N ALA A 6 0.09 -2.89 -10.54
CA ALA A 6 -0.02 -3.79 -9.38
C ALA A 6 -0.61 -5.19 -9.73
N ILE A 7 -1.16 -5.35 -10.93
CA ILE A 7 -1.65 -6.59 -11.54
C ILE A 7 -0.51 -7.56 -11.93
N ALA A 8 0.72 -7.08 -12.16
CA ALA A 8 1.87 -7.91 -12.56
C ALA A 8 2.49 -8.73 -11.40
N LEU A 9 1.98 -8.60 -10.18
CA LEU A 9 2.40 -9.37 -9.00
C LEU A 9 1.88 -10.83 -8.99
N GLY A 10 1.39 -11.34 -10.11
CA GLY A 10 0.82 -12.69 -10.22
C GLY A 10 1.81 -13.82 -9.91
N ASN A 11 3.12 -13.57 -10.02
CA ASN A 11 4.19 -14.57 -9.88
C ASN A 11 5.24 -14.26 -8.81
N LEU A 12 5.11 -13.15 -8.08
CA LEU A 12 6.01 -12.85 -6.96
C LEU A 12 5.42 -13.46 -5.69
N ASP A 13 6.30 -13.96 -4.82
CA ASP A 13 5.89 -14.35 -3.48
C ASP A 13 5.27 -13.13 -2.82
N LYS A 14 3.97 -13.20 -2.56
CA LYS A 14 3.14 -12.02 -2.28
C LYS A 14 3.48 -11.37 -0.94
N ASP A 15 4.18 -12.10 -0.08
CA ASP A 15 4.70 -11.65 1.21
C ASP A 15 6.21 -11.34 1.19
N SER A 16 6.84 -11.24 0.00
CA SER A 16 8.23 -10.80 -0.08
C SER A 16 8.37 -9.30 0.23
N GLU A 17 9.48 -8.95 0.88
CA GLU A 17 9.83 -7.56 1.20
C GLU A 17 9.88 -6.69 -0.07
N GLU A 18 10.30 -7.23 -1.22
CA GLU A 18 10.27 -6.48 -2.48
C GLU A 18 8.84 -6.10 -2.93
N VAL A 19 7.86 -6.95 -2.69
CA VAL A 19 6.45 -6.64 -2.98
C VAL A 19 5.95 -5.54 -2.06
N HIS A 20 6.29 -5.61 -0.77
CA HIS A 20 5.95 -4.57 0.21
C HIS A 20 6.51 -3.21 -0.22
N GLN A 21 7.81 -3.13 -0.50
CA GLN A 21 8.48 -1.89 -0.90
C GLN A 21 7.94 -1.33 -2.23
N THR A 22 7.67 -2.20 -3.20
CA THR A 22 7.09 -1.78 -4.48
C THR A 22 5.72 -1.17 -4.30
N LEU A 23 4.84 -1.81 -3.52
CA LEU A 23 3.49 -1.31 -3.26
C LEU A 23 3.52 0.03 -2.51
N LEU A 24 4.43 0.20 -1.54
CA LEU A 24 4.62 1.47 -0.84
C LEU A 24 5.09 2.59 -1.77
N ALA A 25 5.99 2.30 -2.71
CA ALA A 25 6.42 3.27 -3.72
C ALA A 25 5.27 3.68 -4.66
N LEU A 26 4.35 2.75 -4.98
CA LEU A 26 3.21 3.03 -5.84
C LEU A 26 2.15 3.92 -5.16
N LEU A 27 2.18 4.08 -3.84
CA LEU A 27 1.31 5.01 -3.11
C LEU A 27 1.63 6.48 -3.37
N THR A 28 2.84 6.81 -3.85
CA THR A 28 3.20 8.18 -4.26
C THR A 28 3.11 8.38 -5.77
N ASN A 29 2.57 7.42 -6.51
CA ASN A 29 2.48 7.52 -7.96
C ASN A 29 1.56 8.67 -8.40
N GLU A 30 1.92 9.36 -9.47
CA GLU A 30 1.13 10.46 -10.05
C GLU A 30 -0.27 10.01 -10.48
N ASN A 31 -0.41 8.75 -10.94
CA ASN A 31 -1.66 8.19 -11.38
C ASN A 31 -2.49 7.73 -10.17
N LYS A 32 -3.62 8.40 -9.96
CA LYS A 32 -4.58 8.07 -8.91
C LYS A 32 -5.04 6.60 -8.93
N GLN A 33 -5.24 6.00 -10.10
CA GLN A 33 -5.64 4.58 -10.20
C GLN A 33 -4.54 3.66 -9.67
N VAL A 34 -3.27 3.98 -9.92
CA VAL A 34 -2.13 3.20 -9.45
C VAL A 34 -2.06 3.25 -7.92
N ARG A 35 -2.24 4.44 -7.31
CA ARG A 35 -2.28 4.59 -5.85
C ARG A 35 -3.39 3.76 -5.21
N ILE A 36 -4.61 3.81 -5.77
CA ILE A 36 -5.75 3.05 -5.27
C ILE A 36 -5.48 1.54 -5.31
N LEU A 37 -4.91 1.05 -6.42
CA LEU A 37 -4.56 -0.37 -6.55
C LEU A 37 -3.48 -0.80 -5.54
N ALA A 38 -2.48 0.05 -5.33
CA ALA A 38 -1.43 -0.21 -4.35
C ALA A 38 -1.99 -0.25 -2.92
N ALA A 39 -2.83 0.71 -2.55
CA ALA A 39 -3.47 0.74 -1.24
C ALA A 39 -4.35 -0.50 -1.00
N LYS A 40 -5.12 -0.91 -2.01
CA LYS A 40 -5.94 -2.12 -1.93
C LYS A 40 -5.07 -3.38 -1.76
N ALA A 41 -3.98 -3.50 -2.51
CA ALA A 41 -3.07 -4.64 -2.41
C ALA A 41 -2.41 -4.69 -1.02
N LEU A 42 -1.96 -3.57 -0.48
CA LEU A 42 -1.41 -3.49 0.88
C LEU A 42 -2.45 -3.88 1.94
N GLY A 43 -3.70 -3.45 1.79
CA GLY A 43 -4.80 -3.88 2.66
C GLY A 43 -5.06 -5.39 2.59
N ASP A 44 -5.05 -5.97 1.39
CA ASP A 44 -5.21 -7.41 1.20
C ASP A 44 -4.06 -8.22 1.77
N LEU A 45 -2.83 -7.69 1.75
CA LEU A 45 -1.65 -8.28 2.39
C LEU A 45 -1.71 -8.16 3.91
N GLY A 46 -2.05 -6.97 4.45
CA GLY A 46 -2.18 -6.75 5.90
C GLY A 46 -3.23 -7.62 6.58
N ARG A 47 -4.28 -8.02 5.84
CA ARG A 47 -5.27 -8.99 6.31
C ARG A 47 -4.77 -10.43 6.35
N LYS A 48 -3.76 -10.76 5.55
CA LYS A 48 -3.20 -12.12 5.44
C LYS A 48 -1.93 -12.29 6.26
N SER A 49 -1.15 -11.22 6.43
CA SER A 49 0.13 -11.19 7.10
C SER A 49 0.21 -9.98 8.04
N SER A 50 0.42 -10.24 9.33
CA SER A 50 0.64 -9.18 10.31
C SER A 50 2.00 -8.47 10.17
N GLU A 51 2.90 -9.01 9.34
CA GLU A 51 4.28 -8.50 9.20
C GLU A 51 4.36 -7.20 8.40
N ILE A 52 3.41 -6.96 7.49
CA ILE A 52 3.39 -5.74 6.67
C ILE A 52 2.76 -4.54 7.42
N THR A 53 1.98 -4.80 8.47
CA THR A 53 1.25 -3.78 9.23
C THR A 53 2.17 -2.69 9.82
N PRO A 54 3.30 -3.01 10.48
CA PRO A 54 4.24 -2.00 10.96
C PRO A 54 4.83 -1.14 9.83
N THR A 55 5.14 -1.75 8.68
CA THR A 55 5.72 -1.06 7.52
C THR A 55 4.74 -0.06 6.91
N VAL A 56 3.47 -0.45 6.77
CA VAL A 56 2.41 0.46 6.30
C VAL A 56 2.16 1.59 7.29
N ILE A 57 2.15 1.30 8.61
CA ILE A 57 2.01 2.34 9.65
C ILE A 57 3.17 3.35 9.57
N HIS A 58 4.40 2.87 9.44
CA HIS A 58 5.57 3.74 9.34
C HIS A 58 5.50 4.65 8.11
N TRP A 59 5.10 4.09 6.97
CA TRP A 59 4.90 4.87 5.75
C TRP A 59 3.83 5.95 5.95
N ILE A 60 2.68 5.61 6.55
CA ILE A 60 1.62 6.60 6.81
C ILE A 60 2.15 7.72 7.71
N GLN A 61 2.89 7.41 8.78
CA GLN A 61 3.49 8.44 9.64
C GLN A 61 4.48 9.35 8.89
N GLN A 62 5.24 8.81 7.94
CA GLN A 62 6.18 9.58 7.13
C GLN A 62 5.48 10.51 6.14
N TYR A 63 4.29 10.12 5.65
CA TYR A 63 3.61 10.80 4.54
C TYR A 63 2.25 11.42 4.92
N GLN A 64 1.79 11.33 6.17
CA GLN A 64 0.51 11.89 6.65
C GLN A 64 0.41 13.40 6.47
N ASP A 65 1.53 14.11 6.56
CA ASP A 65 1.59 15.57 6.42
C ASP A 65 1.86 16.00 4.96
N SER A 66 1.92 15.06 4.02
CA SER A 66 2.18 15.34 2.61
C SER A 66 0.90 15.70 1.86
N GLU A 67 0.94 16.81 1.14
CA GLU A 67 -0.14 17.29 0.26
C GLU A 67 -0.57 16.27 -0.80
N TYR A 68 0.28 15.29 -1.11
CA TYR A 68 0.05 14.30 -2.17
C TYR A 68 -0.93 13.20 -1.80
N VAL A 69 -1.20 13.00 -0.50
CA VAL A 69 -1.71 11.70 -0.03
C VAL A 69 -3.11 11.75 0.56
N GLY A 70 -3.62 12.95 0.87
CA GLY A 70 -5.04 13.28 1.08
C GLY A 70 -5.97 12.12 1.53
N LYS A 71 -7.05 11.90 0.78
CA LYS A 71 -8.10 10.90 1.10
C LYS A 71 -7.63 9.44 0.93
N GLU A 72 -6.50 9.24 0.28
CA GLU A 72 -5.90 7.93 0.06
C GLU A 72 -5.24 7.37 1.34
N ILE A 73 -4.70 8.23 2.22
CA ILE A 73 -4.24 7.81 3.56
C ILE A 73 -5.40 7.38 4.45
N ASP A 74 -6.55 8.05 4.38
CA ASP A 74 -7.73 7.67 5.17
C ASP A 74 -8.16 6.22 4.87
N LEU A 75 -8.11 5.82 3.59
CA LEU A 75 -8.43 4.45 3.16
C LEU A 75 -7.40 3.43 3.68
N LEU A 76 -6.11 3.79 3.69
CA LEU A 76 -5.05 2.96 4.26
C LEU A 76 -5.19 2.83 5.79
N TRP A 77 -5.59 3.91 6.45
CA TRP A 77 -5.81 3.92 7.91
C TRP A 77 -6.99 3.04 8.31
N ASP A 78 -8.09 3.10 7.56
CA ASP A 78 -9.21 2.16 7.74
C ASP A 78 -8.76 0.71 7.53
N LEU A 79 -7.89 0.44 6.54
CA LEU A 79 -7.39 -0.91 6.27
C LEU A 79 -6.48 -1.48 7.38
N VAL A 80 -5.58 -0.68 7.95
CA VAL A 80 -4.61 -1.17 8.95
C VAL A 80 -5.08 -1.03 10.40
N VAL A 81 -5.96 -0.08 10.71
CA VAL A 81 -6.39 0.22 12.08
C VAL A 81 -7.76 -0.37 12.40
N ARG A 82 -8.70 -0.43 11.44
CA ARG A 82 -10.09 -0.83 11.71
C ARG A 82 -10.43 -2.30 11.49
N ASP A 83 -9.56 -3.11 10.89
CA ASP A 83 -9.83 -4.55 10.68
C ASP A 83 -9.64 -5.42 11.95
N LYS A 84 -9.68 -4.81 13.16
CA LYS A 84 -9.72 -5.54 14.44
C LYS A 84 -11.15 -5.84 14.93
N GLY A 85 -12.14 -5.82 14.04
CA GLY A 85 -13.54 -6.14 14.33
C GLY A 85 -13.86 -7.61 14.14
#